data_AF-A0A356KGX7-F1
#
_entry.id   AF-A0A356KGX7-F1
#
_cell.length_a   1.000
_cell.length_b   1.000
_cell.length_c   1.000
_cell.angle_alpha   90.00
_cell.angle_beta   90.00
_cell.angle_gamma   90.00
#
_symmetry.space_group_name_H-M   'P 1'
#
loop_
_entity.id
_entity.type
_entity.pdbx_description
1 polymer ?
#
loop_
_entity_poly.entity_id
_entity_poly.type
_entity_poly.pdbx_seq_one_letter_code
_entity_poly.pdbx_strand_id
1 'polypeptide(L)'
;MTAVERFPPNASLLSGRPDRRGNFIVRVEAETPRVLKVYRGRRGALKDALTSFSGQVFEGKRPVDPAARRETERRSLEIWAREGFSVPRLFGEAPPEWVEGPSLWLELTPGPRLSDVLQDPGVSMARKVRLARALARETHARHRRALELNEPLLLPEHPTTKHVLVQADERLVTIDFEGGYDSGYPVLFALAQELAGVLRSIPPIETRAGLGDRFLDAYGDEDLLESACAAYFSMQPARALRRLSDRVRRRRSKSATMAEVWRRVTEHVPFGSSLALPTLD
;
A
#
# COMPACT_ATOMS: atom_id res chain seq x y z
N MET A 1 -33.32 15.14 6.92
CA MET A 1 -33.05 13.81 6.34
C MET A 1 -31.58 13.48 6.55
N THR A 2 -31.28 12.46 7.32
CA THR A 2 -29.90 11.98 7.51
C THR A 2 -29.48 11.20 6.25
N ALA A 3 -28.19 11.25 5.89
CA ALA A 3 -27.68 10.67 4.64
C ALA A 3 -27.84 9.13 4.51
N VAL A 4 -28.32 8.45 5.55
CA VAL A 4 -28.53 7.00 5.59
C VAL A 4 -29.81 6.56 4.88
N GLU A 5 -30.77 7.47 4.66
CA GLU A 5 -32.02 7.18 3.92
C GLU A 5 -31.87 7.25 2.38
N ARG A 6 -30.66 7.38 1.84
CA ARG A 6 -30.43 7.69 0.40
C ARG A 6 -29.95 6.53 -0.48
N PHE A 7 -29.68 5.36 0.08
CA PHE A 7 -29.24 4.23 -0.75
C PHE A 7 -30.44 3.44 -1.27
N PRO A 8 -30.43 3.00 -2.54
CA PRO A 8 -31.45 2.09 -3.03
C PRO A 8 -31.41 0.77 -2.23
N PRO A 9 -32.50 -0.03 -2.22
CA PRO A 9 -32.58 -1.24 -1.41
C PRO A 9 -31.46 -2.28 -1.65
N ASN A 10 -30.83 -2.25 -2.83
CA ASN A 10 -29.74 -3.12 -3.20
C ASN A 10 -28.34 -2.55 -2.87
N ALA A 11 -28.24 -1.45 -2.13
CA ALA A 11 -26.98 -0.80 -1.80
C ALA A 11 -26.79 -0.65 -0.29
N SER A 12 -25.57 -0.92 0.19
CA SER A 12 -25.22 -0.82 1.60
C SER A 12 -23.84 -0.20 1.82
N LEU A 13 -23.69 0.58 2.89
CA LEU A 13 -22.43 1.24 3.22
C LEU A 13 -21.43 0.21 3.77
N LEU A 14 -20.28 0.05 3.10
CA LEU A 14 -19.17 -0.79 3.59
C LEU A 14 -18.19 -0.02 4.48
N SER A 15 -17.87 1.22 4.10
CA SER A 15 -16.86 2.01 4.79
C SER A 15 -17.04 3.50 4.55
N GLY A 16 -16.51 4.32 5.46
CA GLY A 16 -16.61 5.78 5.40
C GLY A 16 -17.95 6.30 5.93
N ARG A 17 -18.23 7.57 5.64
CA ARG A 17 -19.46 8.26 6.09
C ARG A 17 -19.98 9.20 5.00
N PRO A 18 -21.17 8.94 4.43
CA PRO A 18 -21.74 9.74 3.34
C PRO A 18 -22.12 11.18 3.71
N ASP A 19 -22.13 11.53 4.99
CA ASP A 19 -22.38 12.88 5.51
C ASP A 19 -21.08 13.62 5.89
N ARG A 20 -19.92 12.97 5.80
CA ARG A 20 -18.63 13.55 6.20
C ARG A 20 -17.66 13.70 5.04
N ARG A 21 -16.56 14.40 5.35
CA ARG A 21 -15.35 14.46 4.50
C ARG A 21 -14.67 13.10 4.45
N GLY A 22 -13.92 12.87 3.38
CA GLY A 22 -13.27 11.60 3.10
C GLY A 22 -14.13 10.67 2.25
N ASN A 23 -13.48 9.64 1.72
CA ASN A 23 -14.11 8.70 0.81
C ASN A 23 -15.09 7.78 1.56
N PHE A 24 -16.06 7.27 0.83
CA PHE A 24 -16.93 6.22 1.31
C PHE A 24 -17.09 5.15 0.23
N ILE A 25 -17.40 3.93 0.67
CA ILE A 25 -17.49 2.75 -0.18
C ILE A 25 -18.87 2.13 0.04
N VAL A 26 -19.60 1.92 -1.05
CA VAL A 26 -20.93 1.32 -1.05
C VAL A 26 -20.85 -0.02 -1.76
N ARG A 27 -21.31 -1.09 -1.13
CA ARG A 27 -21.58 -2.36 -1.79
C ARG A 27 -22.90 -2.25 -2.53
N VAL A 28 -22.94 -2.73 -3.77
CA VAL A 28 -24.17 -2.77 -4.56
C VAL A 28 -24.39 -4.21 -5.01
N GLU A 29 -25.52 -4.79 -4.61
CA GLU A 29 -25.97 -6.09 -5.08
C GLU A 29 -26.40 -5.97 -6.53
N ALA A 30 -25.80 -6.81 -7.37
CA ALA A 30 -26.10 -7.02 -8.77
C ALA A 30 -25.77 -8.48 -9.08
N GLU A 31 -25.96 -8.91 -10.33
CA GLU A 31 -25.58 -10.27 -10.77
C GLU A 31 -24.12 -10.58 -10.45
N THR A 32 -23.23 -9.60 -10.61
CA THR A 32 -21.87 -9.62 -10.07
C THR A 32 -21.75 -8.60 -8.93
N PRO A 33 -21.49 -9.03 -7.69
CA PRO A 33 -21.29 -8.12 -6.56
C PRO A 33 -20.16 -7.13 -6.82
N ARG A 34 -20.42 -5.85 -6.53
CA ARG A 34 -19.52 -4.74 -6.84
C ARG A 34 -19.52 -3.71 -5.73
N VAL A 35 -18.48 -2.88 -5.73
CA VAL A 35 -18.34 -1.74 -4.83
C VAL A 35 -18.22 -0.46 -5.63
N LEU A 36 -18.93 0.57 -5.19
CA LEU A 36 -18.79 1.93 -5.67
C LEU A 36 -17.95 2.71 -4.66
N LYS A 37 -16.75 3.13 -5.08
CA LYS A 37 -15.89 4.00 -4.29
C LYS A 37 -16.15 5.45 -4.70
N VAL A 38 -16.59 6.27 -3.75
CA VAL A 38 -16.90 7.69 -3.99
C VAL A 38 -15.85 8.56 -3.33
N TYR A 39 -15.26 9.47 -4.11
CA TYR A 39 -14.12 10.28 -3.70
C TYR A 39 -14.60 11.66 -3.25
N ARG A 40 -14.16 12.08 -2.07
CA ARG A 40 -14.50 13.41 -1.51
C ARG A 40 -13.31 14.10 -0.90
N GLY A 41 -13.36 15.42 -0.82
CA GLY A 41 -12.32 16.22 -0.18
C GLY A 41 -12.01 15.71 1.24
N ARG A 42 -10.71 15.58 1.56
CA ARG A 42 -10.26 15.09 2.87
C ARG A 42 -10.11 16.25 3.86
N ARG A 43 -9.76 17.46 3.41
CA ARG A 43 -9.62 18.66 4.25
C ARG A 43 -10.38 19.85 3.64
N GLY A 44 -10.22 21.03 4.22
CA GLY A 44 -10.71 22.26 3.59
C GLY A 44 -9.87 22.58 2.35
N ALA A 45 -10.50 23.15 1.32
CA ALA A 45 -9.90 23.38 0.00
C ALA A 45 -8.50 24.06 0.05
N LEU A 46 -8.31 25.03 0.96
CA LEU A 46 -7.03 25.72 1.13
C LEU A 46 -5.90 24.80 1.61
N LYS A 47 -6.18 23.88 2.55
CA LYS A 47 -5.18 22.92 3.04
C LYS A 47 -4.86 21.85 2.01
N ASP A 48 -5.83 21.47 1.19
CA ASP A 48 -5.63 20.50 0.11
C ASP A 48 -4.79 21.11 -1.04
N ALA A 49 -4.98 22.40 -1.34
CA ALA A 49 -4.14 23.13 -2.31
C ALA A 49 -2.67 23.26 -1.85
N LEU A 50 -2.44 23.66 -0.58
CA LEU A 50 -1.08 23.75 -0.02
C LEU A 50 -0.41 22.37 0.05
N THR A 51 -1.15 21.33 0.44
CA THR A 51 -0.64 19.95 0.48
C THR A 51 -0.29 19.46 -0.93
N SER A 52 -1.13 19.74 -1.93
CA SER A 52 -0.88 19.35 -3.34
C SER A 52 0.35 20.05 -3.91
N PHE A 53 0.49 21.36 -3.68
CA PHE A 53 1.67 22.11 -4.12
C PHE A 53 2.94 21.55 -3.49
N SER A 54 2.93 21.32 -2.16
CA SER A 54 4.10 20.75 -1.48
C SER A 54 4.42 19.32 -1.92
N GLY A 55 3.39 18.49 -2.16
CA GLY A 55 3.54 17.11 -2.61
C GLY A 55 4.08 17.01 -4.04
N GLN A 56 3.62 17.87 -4.94
CA GLN A 56 4.11 17.89 -6.33
C GLN A 56 5.53 18.44 -6.41
N VAL A 57 5.80 19.59 -5.78
CA VAL A 57 7.08 20.28 -5.92
C VAL A 57 8.21 19.58 -5.17
N PHE A 58 7.95 19.03 -3.97
CA PHE A 58 9.02 18.41 -3.15
C PHE A 58 9.00 16.89 -3.16
N GLU A 59 7.85 16.27 -3.43
CA GLU A 59 7.68 14.82 -3.31
C GLU A 59 7.36 14.13 -4.65
N GLY A 60 7.15 14.82 -5.77
CA GLY A 60 6.81 14.19 -7.07
C GLY A 60 5.57 13.27 -6.97
N LYS A 61 4.60 13.69 -6.15
CA LYS A 61 3.37 12.96 -5.88
C LYS A 61 2.20 13.57 -6.62
N ARG A 62 1.29 12.70 -7.03
CA ARG A 62 0.05 13.10 -7.70
C ARG A 62 -0.86 13.98 -6.83
N PRO A 63 -1.68 14.85 -7.45
CA PRO A 63 -2.58 15.75 -6.75
C PRO A 63 -3.56 15.04 -5.81
N VAL A 64 -3.94 15.70 -4.71
CA VAL A 64 -4.76 15.09 -3.63
C VAL A 64 -6.26 15.31 -3.78
N ASP A 65 -6.70 16.05 -4.80
CA ASP A 65 -8.12 16.32 -5.02
C ASP A 65 -8.89 15.01 -5.39
N PRO A 66 -10.21 14.97 -5.19
CA PRO A 66 -11.00 13.76 -5.42
C PRO A 66 -10.92 13.19 -6.84
N ALA A 67 -10.88 14.05 -7.87
CA ALA A 67 -10.85 13.60 -9.26
C ALA A 67 -9.47 13.02 -9.61
N ALA A 68 -8.39 13.67 -9.17
CA ALA A 68 -7.03 13.18 -9.33
C ALA A 68 -6.79 11.84 -8.62
N ARG A 69 -7.33 11.65 -7.41
CA ARG A 69 -7.25 10.35 -6.70
C ARG A 69 -8.02 9.25 -7.41
N ARG A 70 -9.22 9.56 -7.91
CA ARG A 70 -10.03 8.62 -8.72
C ARG A 70 -9.29 8.21 -9.98
N GLU A 71 -8.68 9.17 -10.67
CA GLU A 71 -7.92 8.91 -11.89
C GLU A 71 -6.61 8.15 -11.63
N THR A 72 -5.94 8.44 -10.51
CA THR A 72 -4.75 7.70 -10.08
C THR A 72 -5.08 6.25 -9.78
N GLU A 73 -6.13 6.00 -9.00
CA GLU A 73 -6.57 4.64 -8.68
C GLU A 73 -6.99 3.87 -9.93
N ARG A 74 -7.75 4.49 -10.83
CA ARG A 74 -8.12 3.89 -12.12
C ARG A 74 -6.88 3.48 -12.93
N ARG A 75 -5.92 4.39 -13.12
CA ARG A 75 -4.69 4.11 -13.89
C ARG A 75 -3.83 3.02 -13.25
N SER A 76 -3.69 3.05 -11.92
CA SER A 76 -2.95 2.02 -11.18
C SER A 76 -3.61 0.65 -11.35
N LEU A 77 -4.94 0.56 -11.20
CA LEU A 77 -5.66 -0.69 -11.39
C LEU A 77 -5.53 -1.23 -12.82
N GLU A 78 -5.65 -0.35 -13.83
CA GLU A 78 -5.48 -0.74 -15.23
C GLU A 78 -4.08 -1.28 -15.53
N ILE A 79 -3.04 -0.58 -15.07
CA ILE A 79 -1.67 -1.01 -15.34
C ILE A 79 -1.33 -2.29 -14.57
N TRP A 80 -1.76 -2.41 -13.31
CA TRP A 80 -1.55 -3.64 -12.53
C TRP A 80 -2.24 -4.84 -13.18
N ALA A 81 -3.50 -4.70 -13.58
CA ALA A 81 -4.24 -5.77 -14.26
C ALA A 81 -3.59 -6.13 -15.60
N ARG A 82 -3.15 -5.15 -16.40
CA ARG A 82 -2.48 -5.36 -17.68
C ARG A 82 -1.16 -6.12 -17.52
N GLU A 83 -0.40 -5.83 -16.47
CA GLU A 83 0.85 -6.54 -16.16
C GLU A 83 0.63 -7.87 -15.40
N GLY A 84 -0.63 -8.30 -15.22
CA GLY A 84 -0.97 -9.60 -14.63
C GLY A 84 -0.98 -9.66 -13.11
N PHE A 85 -0.92 -8.52 -12.42
CA PHE A 85 -1.01 -8.46 -10.96
C PHE A 85 -2.45 -8.53 -10.47
N SER A 86 -2.65 -9.13 -9.30
CA SER A 86 -3.99 -9.33 -8.72
C SER A 86 -4.52 -8.05 -8.08
N VAL A 87 -5.51 -7.45 -8.75
CA VAL A 87 -6.24 -6.26 -8.31
C VAL A 87 -7.74 -6.43 -8.59
N PRO A 88 -8.63 -5.66 -7.93
CA PRO A 88 -10.04 -5.66 -8.25
C PRO A 88 -10.27 -5.25 -9.71
N ARG A 89 -11.16 -5.95 -10.41
CA ARG A 89 -11.56 -5.56 -11.76
C ARG A 89 -12.30 -4.21 -11.74
N LEU A 90 -11.99 -3.37 -12.73
CA LEU A 90 -12.71 -2.13 -13.01
C LEU A 90 -13.96 -2.38 -13.85
N PHE A 91 -15.05 -1.67 -13.54
CA PHE A 91 -16.22 -1.60 -14.41
C PHE A 91 -16.35 -0.22 -15.04
N GLY A 92 -16.68 -0.17 -16.34
CA GLY A 92 -16.78 1.05 -17.14
C GLY A 92 -18.14 1.76 -17.07
N GLU A 93 -18.98 1.40 -16.10
CA GLU A 93 -20.34 1.94 -15.99
C GLU A 93 -20.36 3.38 -15.47
N ALA A 94 -21.38 4.13 -15.87
CA ALA A 94 -21.66 5.43 -15.28
C ALA A 94 -22.01 5.27 -13.79
N PRO A 95 -21.69 6.27 -12.95
CA PRO A 95 -22.16 6.26 -11.57
C PRO A 95 -23.70 6.39 -11.51
N PRO A 96 -24.35 5.78 -10.51
CA PRO A 96 -25.79 5.98 -10.28
C PRO A 96 -26.14 7.44 -10.04
N GLU A 97 -27.37 7.84 -10.37
CA GLU A 97 -27.87 9.22 -10.20
C GLU A 97 -27.78 9.76 -8.77
N TRP A 98 -27.86 8.89 -7.76
CA TRP A 98 -27.74 9.26 -6.35
C TRP A 98 -26.29 9.54 -5.89
N VAL A 99 -25.30 9.37 -6.76
CA VAL A 99 -23.88 9.59 -6.47
C VAL A 99 -23.43 10.91 -7.07
N GLU A 100 -23.10 11.84 -6.21
CA GLU A 100 -22.49 13.11 -6.59
C GLU A 100 -20.96 13.01 -6.52
N GLY A 101 -20.29 13.49 -7.57
CA GLY A 101 -18.84 13.64 -7.63
C GLY A 101 -18.07 12.44 -8.21
N PRO A 102 -16.73 12.50 -8.20
CA PRO A 102 -15.89 11.46 -8.78
C PRO A 102 -16.09 10.12 -8.08
N SER A 103 -16.24 9.06 -8.85
CA SER A 103 -16.44 7.71 -8.34
C SER A 103 -15.87 6.65 -9.29
N LEU A 104 -15.74 5.43 -8.77
CA LEU A 104 -15.17 4.29 -9.47
C LEU A 104 -15.89 3.00 -9.06
N TRP A 105 -16.34 2.24 -10.06
CA TRP A 105 -16.89 0.91 -9.87
C TRP A 105 -15.78 -0.13 -9.87
N LEU A 106 -15.76 -0.95 -8.83
CA LEU A 106 -14.78 -2.02 -8.63
C LEU A 106 -15.48 -3.34 -8.31
N GLU A 107 -14.83 -4.44 -8.64
CA GLU A 107 -15.18 -5.76 -8.15
C GLU A 107 -15.23 -5.80 -6.62
N LEU A 108 -16.26 -6.43 -6.07
CA LEU A 108 -16.26 -6.76 -4.65
C LEU A 108 -15.33 -7.95 -4.43
N THR A 109 -14.11 -7.68 -3.98
CA THR A 109 -13.13 -8.70 -3.63
C THR A 109 -13.38 -9.19 -2.19
N PRO A 110 -13.88 -10.41 -1.95
CA PRO A 110 -14.15 -10.90 -0.60
C PRO A 110 -12.85 -11.30 0.11
N GLY A 111 -12.88 -11.39 1.44
CA GLY A 111 -11.78 -11.97 2.22
C GLY A 111 -11.19 -11.03 3.26
N PRO A 112 -10.47 -11.59 4.27
CA PRO A 112 -9.84 -10.79 5.31
C PRO A 112 -8.63 -10.02 4.76
N ARG A 113 -8.27 -8.94 5.45
CA ARG A 113 -6.99 -8.25 5.19
C ARG A 113 -5.85 -9.15 5.63
N LEU A 114 -4.76 -9.18 4.86
CA LEU A 114 -3.56 -9.93 5.19
C LEU A 114 -3.02 -9.55 6.57
N SER A 115 -3.07 -8.26 6.94
CA SER A 115 -2.69 -7.82 8.29
C SER A 115 -3.44 -8.55 9.41
N ASP A 116 -4.74 -8.79 9.22
CA ASP A 116 -5.58 -9.43 10.23
C ASP A 116 -5.21 -10.93 10.31
N VAL A 117 -5.03 -11.58 9.16
CA VAL A 117 -4.60 -12.99 9.08
C VAL A 117 -3.23 -13.22 9.72
N LEU A 118 -2.28 -12.30 9.53
CA LEU A 118 -0.94 -12.42 10.12
C LEU A 118 -0.96 -12.22 11.64
N GLN A 119 -1.91 -11.42 12.16
CA GLN A 119 -2.04 -11.13 13.60
C GLN A 119 -2.93 -12.14 14.34
N ASP A 120 -3.81 -12.84 13.64
CA ASP A 120 -4.77 -13.77 14.25
C ASP A 120 -4.06 -14.97 14.91
N PRO A 121 -4.20 -15.18 16.25
CA PRO A 121 -3.59 -16.31 16.94
C PRO A 121 -4.18 -17.67 16.53
N GLY A 122 -5.40 -17.71 15.97
CA GLY A 122 -6.03 -18.92 15.46
C GLY A 122 -5.48 -19.38 14.10
N VAL A 123 -4.72 -18.54 13.40
CA VAL A 123 -4.09 -18.89 12.12
C VAL A 123 -2.74 -19.56 12.35
N SER A 124 -2.55 -20.76 11.79
CA SER A 124 -1.30 -21.50 11.94
C SER A 124 -0.09 -20.74 11.39
N MET A 125 1.05 -20.87 12.08
CA MET A 125 2.30 -20.24 11.66
C MET A 125 2.71 -20.65 10.23
N ALA A 126 2.50 -21.92 9.87
CA ALA A 126 2.77 -22.42 8.53
C ALA A 126 2.00 -21.64 7.45
N ARG A 127 0.72 -21.33 7.68
CA ARG A 127 -0.09 -20.51 6.78
C ARG A 127 0.42 -19.08 6.70
N LYS A 128 0.75 -18.46 7.84
CA LYS A 128 1.33 -17.10 7.88
C LYS A 128 2.63 -17.02 7.07
N VAL A 129 3.52 -18.00 7.21
CA VAL A 129 4.77 -18.09 6.45
C VAL A 129 4.50 -18.24 4.96
N ARG A 130 3.55 -19.10 4.54
CA ARG A 130 3.17 -19.22 3.12
C ARG A 130 2.70 -17.89 2.54
N LEU A 131 1.81 -17.18 3.24
CA LEU A 131 1.28 -15.89 2.79
C LEU A 131 2.36 -14.81 2.72
N ALA A 132 3.26 -14.72 3.72
CA ALA A 132 4.37 -13.77 3.69
C ALA A 132 5.33 -14.04 2.52
N ARG A 133 5.60 -15.32 2.21
CA ARG A 133 6.41 -15.70 1.05
C ARG A 133 5.70 -15.43 -0.28
N ALA A 134 4.38 -15.64 -0.35
CA ALA A 134 3.59 -15.31 -1.52
C ALA A 134 3.63 -13.79 -1.79
N LEU A 135 3.43 -12.98 -0.75
CA LEU A 135 3.55 -11.52 -0.83
C LEU A 135 4.95 -11.11 -1.31
N ALA A 136 6.01 -11.72 -0.78
CA ALA A 136 7.38 -11.44 -1.19
C ALA A 136 7.62 -11.68 -2.68
N ARG A 137 7.17 -12.82 -3.20
CA ARG A 137 7.32 -13.17 -4.62
C ARG A 137 6.53 -12.23 -5.54
N GLU A 138 5.30 -11.89 -5.17
CA GLU A 138 4.48 -10.93 -5.95
C GLU A 138 5.12 -9.53 -5.92
N THR A 139 5.61 -9.11 -4.75
CA THR A 139 6.32 -7.83 -4.58
C THR A 139 7.58 -7.79 -5.45
N HIS A 140 8.39 -8.85 -5.44
CA HIS A 140 9.59 -8.97 -6.28
C HIS A 140 9.27 -8.91 -7.77
N ALA A 141 8.33 -9.74 -8.24
CA ALA A 141 7.92 -9.75 -9.64
C ALA A 141 7.46 -8.37 -10.11
N ARG A 142 6.68 -7.68 -9.28
CA ARG A 142 6.21 -6.32 -9.56
C ARG A 142 7.30 -5.27 -9.54
N HIS A 143 8.25 -5.37 -8.62
CA HIS A 143 9.40 -4.47 -8.57
C HIS A 143 10.29 -4.59 -9.81
N ARG A 144 10.56 -5.82 -10.26
CA ARG A 144 11.28 -6.08 -11.51
C ARG A 144 10.53 -5.47 -12.69
N ARG A 145 9.22 -5.70 -12.76
CA ARG A 145 8.38 -5.14 -13.83
C ARG A 145 8.33 -3.62 -13.83
N ALA A 146 8.25 -3.00 -12.65
CA ALA A 146 8.29 -1.54 -12.50
C ALA A 146 9.60 -0.94 -13.00
N LEU A 147 10.73 -1.61 -12.76
CA LEU A 147 12.04 -1.18 -13.27
C LEU A 147 12.16 -1.37 -14.78
N GLU A 148 11.76 -2.53 -15.30
CA GLU A 148 11.77 -2.82 -16.73
C GLU A 148 10.98 -1.79 -17.54
N LEU A 149 9.82 -1.39 -17.04
CA LEU A 149 8.94 -0.41 -17.70
C LEU A 149 9.25 1.04 -17.32
N ASN A 150 10.14 1.26 -16.35
CA ASN A 150 10.31 2.54 -15.67
C ASN A 150 8.96 3.18 -15.25
N GLU A 151 8.08 2.36 -14.66
CA GLU A 151 6.70 2.72 -14.36
C GLU A 151 6.44 2.74 -12.85
N PRO A 152 6.38 3.94 -12.24
CA PRO A 152 6.23 4.06 -10.80
C PRO A 152 4.78 3.83 -10.32
N LEU A 153 3.76 3.81 -11.20
CA LEU A 153 2.40 3.40 -10.80
C LEU A 153 2.27 1.91 -10.50
N LEU A 154 3.25 1.10 -10.92
CA LEU A 154 3.34 -0.29 -10.46
C LEU A 154 3.72 -0.39 -8.98
N LEU A 155 3.98 0.72 -8.28
CA LEU A 155 4.38 0.76 -6.88
C LEU A 155 3.36 1.57 -6.06
N PRO A 156 2.77 1.02 -4.99
CA PRO A 156 1.81 1.73 -4.17
C PRO A 156 2.51 2.79 -3.29
N GLU A 157 1.91 3.98 -3.16
CA GLU A 157 2.44 5.05 -2.31
C GLU A 157 2.26 4.76 -0.81
N HIS A 158 1.23 3.97 -0.46
CA HIS A 158 0.88 3.59 0.91
C HIS A 158 0.94 2.07 1.11
N PRO A 159 2.14 1.48 0.96
CA PRO A 159 2.40 0.05 1.07
C PRO A 159 2.14 -0.44 2.49
N THR A 160 1.19 -1.37 2.66
CA THR A 160 0.86 -2.02 3.93
C THR A 160 0.07 -3.30 3.70
N THR A 161 0.28 -4.33 4.53
CA THR A 161 -0.50 -5.57 4.54
C THR A 161 -2.00 -5.35 4.82
N LYS A 162 -2.40 -4.16 5.28
CA LYS A 162 -3.81 -3.77 5.42
C LYS A 162 -4.53 -3.57 4.08
N HIS A 163 -3.77 -3.29 3.03
CA HIS A 163 -4.30 -3.04 1.67
C HIS A 163 -4.13 -4.27 0.77
N VAL A 164 -3.96 -5.44 1.38
CA VAL A 164 -3.89 -6.72 0.68
C VAL A 164 -4.99 -7.60 1.26
N LEU A 165 -5.85 -8.15 0.41
CA LEU A 165 -6.89 -9.10 0.78
C LEU A 165 -6.43 -10.53 0.47
N VAL A 166 -6.80 -11.47 1.34
CA VAL A 166 -6.51 -12.90 1.15
C VAL A 166 -7.77 -13.60 0.64
N GLN A 167 -7.73 -14.09 -0.60
CA GLN A 167 -8.81 -14.88 -1.19
C GLN A 167 -8.90 -16.29 -0.60
N ALA A 168 -9.99 -17.00 -0.88
CA ALA A 168 -10.21 -18.37 -0.42
C ALA A 168 -9.12 -19.36 -0.92
N ASP A 169 -8.58 -19.12 -2.12
CA ASP A 169 -7.49 -19.86 -2.76
C ASP A 169 -6.09 -19.37 -2.34
N GLU A 170 -5.99 -18.58 -1.26
CA GLU A 170 -4.77 -17.91 -0.78
C GLU A 170 -4.16 -16.88 -1.77
N ARG A 171 -4.85 -16.53 -2.87
CA ARG A 171 -4.42 -15.43 -3.73
C ARG A 171 -4.47 -14.10 -2.99
N LEU A 172 -3.45 -13.28 -3.20
CA LEU A 172 -3.35 -11.94 -2.63
C LEU A 172 -3.89 -10.93 -3.62
N VAL A 173 -4.76 -10.03 -3.18
CA VAL A 173 -5.33 -8.97 -4.02
C VAL A 173 -5.00 -7.62 -3.40
N THR A 174 -4.26 -6.79 -4.13
CA THR A 174 -3.91 -5.45 -3.65
C THR A 174 -5.04 -4.48 -3.95
N ILE A 175 -5.39 -3.64 -2.96
CA ILE A 175 -6.46 -2.65 -3.03
C ILE A 175 -5.96 -1.26 -2.62
N ASP A 176 -6.82 -0.25 -2.76
CA ASP A 176 -6.59 1.12 -2.30
C ASP A 176 -5.41 1.84 -3.00
N PHE A 177 -5.62 2.15 -4.28
CA PHE A 177 -4.64 2.85 -5.12
C PHE A 177 -4.89 4.37 -5.21
N GLU A 178 -5.49 4.97 -4.17
CA GLU A 178 -5.81 6.40 -4.18
C GLU A 178 -4.56 7.30 -4.29
N GLY A 179 -3.42 6.80 -3.82
CA GLY A 179 -2.12 7.45 -3.94
C GLY A 179 -1.29 6.83 -5.06
N GLY A 180 -0.40 7.61 -5.63
CA GLY A 180 0.46 7.17 -6.72
C GLY A 180 1.58 8.16 -6.98
N TYR A 181 2.65 7.64 -7.56
CA TYR A 181 3.81 8.41 -7.94
C TYR A 181 3.61 9.05 -9.33
N ASP A 182 4.21 10.22 -9.55
CA ASP A 182 4.28 10.81 -10.89
C ASP A 182 5.25 10.01 -11.79
N SER A 183 5.10 10.12 -13.11
CA SER A 183 5.92 9.37 -14.08
C SER A 183 7.42 9.67 -14.01
N GLY A 184 7.81 10.83 -13.47
CA GLY A 184 9.20 11.20 -13.23
C GLY A 184 9.76 10.74 -11.88
N TYR A 185 8.97 10.04 -11.06
CA TYR A 185 9.41 9.63 -9.73
C TYR A 185 10.44 8.49 -9.83
N PRO A 186 11.57 8.55 -9.10
CA PRO A 186 12.59 7.51 -9.17
C PRO A 186 12.05 6.14 -8.70
N VAL A 187 11.94 5.18 -9.62
CA VAL A 187 11.35 3.86 -9.38
C VAL A 187 12.05 3.10 -8.25
N LEU A 188 13.39 3.10 -8.21
CA LEU A 188 14.16 2.48 -7.12
C LEU A 188 13.82 3.06 -5.74
N PHE A 189 13.51 4.37 -5.68
CA PHE A 189 13.13 4.99 -4.42
C PHE A 189 11.68 4.63 -4.02
N ALA A 190 10.74 4.58 -4.99
CA ALA A 190 9.38 4.09 -4.73
C ALA A 190 9.39 2.63 -4.24
N LEU A 191 10.24 1.80 -4.84
CA LEU A 191 10.46 0.41 -4.46
C LEU A 191 10.93 0.31 -3.00
N ALA A 192 11.95 1.10 -2.63
CA ALA A 192 12.43 1.14 -1.26
C ALA A 192 11.35 1.59 -0.26
N GLN A 193 10.51 2.56 -0.65
CA GLN A 193 9.39 3.02 0.17
C GLN A 193 8.34 1.94 0.37
N GLU A 194 8.13 1.09 -0.64
CA GLU A 194 7.31 -0.11 -0.60
C GLU A 194 7.86 -1.16 0.36
N LEU A 195 9.10 -1.61 0.15
CA LEU A 195 9.75 -2.58 1.03
C LEU A 195 9.66 -2.14 2.50
N ALA A 196 10.02 -0.88 2.78
CA ALA A 196 9.96 -0.34 4.13
C ALA A 196 8.55 -0.35 4.73
N GLY A 197 7.52 -0.07 3.92
CA GLY A 197 6.14 -0.06 4.39
C GLY A 197 5.56 -1.44 4.61
N VAL A 198 5.79 -2.36 3.67
CA VAL A 198 5.37 -3.77 3.76
C VAL A 198 6.02 -4.42 4.98
N LEU A 199 7.35 -4.40 5.08
CA LEU A 199 8.09 -5.04 6.17
C LEU A 199 7.70 -4.48 7.54
N ARG A 200 7.47 -3.17 7.64
CA ARG A 200 6.98 -2.53 8.88
C ARG A 200 5.55 -2.96 9.26
N SER A 201 4.73 -3.32 8.27
CA SER A 201 3.35 -3.76 8.48
C SER A 201 3.21 -5.26 8.76
N ILE A 202 4.28 -6.04 8.54
CA ILE A 202 4.34 -7.44 8.96
C ILE A 202 4.58 -7.46 10.47
N PRO A 203 3.74 -8.15 11.27
CA PRO A 203 3.92 -8.20 12.71
C PRO A 203 5.24 -8.88 13.07
N PRO A 204 5.99 -8.39 14.07
CA PRO A 204 7.09 -9.14 14.63
C PRO A 204 6.52 -10.42 15.26
N ILE A 205 7.24 -11.53 15.14
CA ILE A 205 6.94 -12.78 15.85
C ILE A 205 8.16 -13.12 16.68
N GLU A 206 7.92 -13.68 17.87
CA GLU A 206 8.93 -14.06 18.86
C GLU A 206 9.82 -15.25 18.44
N THR A 207 9.70 -15.73 17.20
CA THR A 207 10.54 -16.81 16.67
C THR A 207 11.89 -16.29 16.23
N ARG A 208 12.93 -17.14 16.30
CA ARG A 208 14.30 -16.84 15.88
C ARG A 208 14.43 -16.30 14.44
N ALA A 209 13.48 -16.61 13.57
CA ALA A 209 13.29 -15.91 12.30
C ALA A 209 11.85 -15.39 12.23
N GLY A 210 11.68 -14.07 12.11
CA GLY A 210 10.37 -13.43 11.99
C GLY A 210 9.74 -13.62 10.61
N LEU A 211 8.47 -13.23 10.43
CA LEU A 211 7.83 -13.25 9.10
C LEU A 211 8.49 -12.29 8.10
N GLY A 212 9.07 -11.18 8.58
CA GLY A 212 9.83 -10.25 7.73
C GLY A 212 11.05 -10.92 7.10
N ASP A 213 11.68 -11.82 7.83
CA ASP A 213 12.85 -12.59 7.43
C ASP A 213 12.44 -13.57 6.35
N ARG A 214 11.34 -14.29 6.57
CA ARG A 214 10.76 -15.21 5.59
C ARG A 214 10.30 -14.50 4.33
N PHE A 215 9.86 -13.25 4.46
CA PHE A 215 9.56 -12.39 3.33
C PHE A 215 10.84 -12.08 2.55
N LEU A 216 11.90 -11.58 3.22
CA LEU A 216 13.16 -11.24 2.56
C LEU A 216 13.85 -12.46 1.93
N ASP A 217 13.85 -13.61 2.61
CA ASP A 217 14.34 -14.88 2.07
C ASP A 217 13.65 -15.25 0.75
N ALA A 218 12.32 -15.07 0.69
CA ALA A 218 11.53 -15.39 -0.49
C ALA A 218 11.55 -14.31 -1.57
N TYR A 219 11.96 -13.09 -1.21
CA TYR A 219 12.20 -12.00 -2.16
C TYR A 219 13.47 -12.29 -2.97
N GLY A 220 14.54 -12.75 -2.33
CA GLY A 220 15.68 -13.44 -2.95
C GLY A 220 16.60 -12.65 -3.90
N ASP A 221 16.26 -11.42 -4.26
CA ASP A 221 17.04 -10.58 -5.18
C ASP A 221 17.87 -9.55 -4.41
N GLU A 222 19.06 -9.98 -3.97
CA GLU A 222 19.96 -9.20 -3.11
C GLU A 222 20.46 -7.92 -3.79
N ASP A 223 20.85 -8.00 -5.07
CA ASP A 223 21.29 -6.84 -5.86
C ASP A 223 20.22 -5.75 -5.94
N LEU A 224 18.95 -6.16 -6.12
CA LEU A 224 17.83 -5.21 -6.15
C LEU A 224 17.55 -4.63 -4.76
N LEU A 225 17.65 -5.43 -3.70
CA LEU A 225 17.52 -4.95 -2.32
C LEU A 225 18.63 -3.94 -1.98
N GLU A 226 19.87 -4.21 -2.40
CA GLU A 226 21.00 -3.28 -2.26
C GLU A 226 20.69 -1.98 -3.03
N SER A 227 20.37 -2.06 -4.31
CA SER A 227 20.05 -0.90 -5.14
C SER A 227 18.93 -0.04 -4.56
N ALA A 228 17.87 -0.68 -4.05
CA ALA A 228 16.76 0.00 -3.38
C ALA A 228 17.20 0.72 -2.09
N CYS A 229 17.99 0.06 -1.25
CA CYS A 229 18.51 0.68 -0.03
C CYS A 229 19.47 1.83 -0.35
N ALA A 230 20.37 1.67 -1.32
CA ALA A 230 21.27 2.72 -1.77
C ALA A 230 20.48 3.95 -2.24
N ALA A 231 19.46 3.75 -3.08
CA ALA A 231 18.53 4.80 -3.51
C ALA A 231 17.76 5.42 -2.33
N TYR A 232 17.35 4.60 -1.35
CA TYR A 232 16.69 5.09 -0.14
C TYR A 232 17.59 6.03 0.64
N PHE A 233 18.87 5.71 0.80
CA PHE A 233 19.82 6.44 1.63
C PHE A 233 20.51 7.63 0.94
N SER A 234 20.74 7.58 -0.38
CA SER A 234 21.42 8.61 -1.19
C SER A 234 20.64 9.92 -1.39
N MET A 235 19.45 10.03 -0.80
CA MET A 235 18.51 11.12 -1.02
C MET A 235 18.92 12.50 -0.49
N GLN A 236 18.55 13.54 -1.26
CA GLN A 236 18.83 14.96 -1.03
C GLN A 236 18.46 15.50 0.38
N PRO A 237 19.12 16.58 0.85
CA PRO A 237 19.00 17.13 2.21
C PRO A 237 17.56 17.40 2.69
N ALA A 238 16.67 17.84 1.79
CA ALA A 238 15.27 18.09 2.12
C ALA A 238 14.53 16.82 2.60
N ARG A 239 14.90 15.64 2.08
CA ARG A 239 14.32 14.36 2.51
C ARG A 239 15.01 13.79 3.75
N ALA A 240 16.23 14.23 4.06
CA ALA A 240 16.92 13.92 5.32
C ALA A 240 16.21 14.56 6.53
N LEU A 241 15.70 15.79 6.40
CA LEU A 241 14.89 16.45 7.44
C LEU A 241 13.62 15.66 7.79
N ARG A 242 12.98 15.06 6.79
CA ARG A 242 11.81 14.18 7.00
C ARG A 242 12.18 12.91 7.78
N ARG A 243 13.35 12.31 7.50
CA ARG A 243 13.84 11.16 8.30
C ARG A 243 14.03 11.54 9.77
N LEU A 244 14.49 12.76 10.04
CA LEU A 244 14.63 13.26 11.41
C LEU A 244 13.27 13.35 12.11
N SER A 245 12.25 13.88 11.43
CA SER A 245 10.87 13.95 11.93
C SER A 245 10.28 12.56 12.23
N ASP A 246 10.50 11.59 11.33
CA ASP A 246 10.01 10.22 11.51
C ASP A 246 10.68 9.51 12.70
N ARG A 247 11.94 9.85 13.02
CA ARG A 247 12.69 9.29 14.16
C ARG A 247 12.13 9.73 15.51
N VAL A 248 11.54 10.92 15.59
CA VAL A 248 10.97 11.48 16.82
C VAL A 248 9.66 10.79 17.22
N ARG A 249 8.94 10.13 16.29
CA ARG A 249 7.57 9.61 16.51
C ARG A 249 7.46 8.18 17.11
N ARG A 250 8.48 7.66 17.80
CA ARG A 250 8.47 6.45 18.67
C ARG A 250 7.80 5.16 18.13
N ARG A 251 7.77 4.93 16.81
CA ARG A 251 7.48 3.63 16.19
C ARG A 251 8.63 3.24 15.26
N ARG A 252 8.84 1.94 14.99
CA ARG A 252 9.81 1.44 14.01
C ARG A 252 9.65 2.24 12.71
N SER A 253 10.62 3.10 12.41
CA SER A 253 10.52 4.01 11.26
C SER A 253 10.83 3.25 9.97
N LYS A 254 10.41 3.80 8.83
CA LYS A 254 10.80 3.24 7.51
C LYS A 254 12.33 3.19 7.38
N SER A 255 13.02 4.23 7.87
CA SER A 255 14.49 4.29 7.85
C SER A 255 15.15 3.21 8.71
N ALA A 256 14.60 2.90 9.89
CA ALA A 256 15.10 1.79 10.70
C ALA A 256 14.92 0.43 10.00
N THR A 257 13.77 0.25 9.33
CA THR A 257 13.47 -0.95 8.53
C THR A 257 14.46 -1.11 7.38
N MET A 258 14.69 -0.05 6.60
CA MET A 258 15.66 -0.09 5.50
C MET A 258 17.10 -0.27 5.96
N ALA A 259 17.48 0.26 7.12
CA ALA A 259 18.82 0.05 7.66
C ALA A 259 19.07 -1.43 8.03
N GLU A 260 18.03 -2.13 8.47
CA GLU A 260 18.10 -3.56 8.76
C GLU A 260 18.13 -4.42 7.50
N VAL A 261 17.37 -4.05 6.47
CA VAL A 261 17.49 -4.67 5.14
C VAL A 261 18.90 -4.48 4.60
N TRP A 262 19.43 -3.25 4.64
CA TRP A 262 20.79 -2.96 4.18
C TRP A 262 21.83 -3.81 4.91
N ARG A 263 21.79 -3.83 6.25
CA ARG A 263 22.69 -4.65 7.07
C ARG A 263 22.67 -6.10 6.65
N ARG A 264 21.48 -6.67 6.44
CA ARG A 264 21.32 -8.06 6.01
C ARG A 264 21.98 -8.32 4.66
N VAL A 265 21.75 -7.44 3.68
CA VAL A 265 22.31 -7.58 2.33
C VAL A 265 23.84 -7.43 2.35
N THR A 266 24.38 -6.48 3.11
CA THR A 266 25.83 -6.24 3.14
C THR A 266 26.61 -7.22 4.02
N GLU A 267 26.04 -7.67 5.14
CA GLU A 267 26.74 -8.50 6.12
C GLU A 267 26.43 -10.00 5.97
N HIS A 268 25.55 -10.38 5.03
CA HIS A 268 25.00 -11.75 4.92
C HIS A 268 24.40 -12.27 6.23
N VAL A 269 23.96 -11.36 7.11
CA VAL A 269 23.47 -11.70 8.46
C VAL A 269 22.01 -12.13 8.38
N PRO A 270 21.65 -13.33 8.85
CA PRO A 270 20.26 -13.73 8.95
C PRO A 270 19.51 -12.82 9.94
N PHE A 271 18.31 -12.41 9.51
CA PHE A 271 17.41 -11.59 10.31
C PHE A 271 16.95 -12.41 11.55
N GLY A 272 16.77 -11.75 12.69
CA GLY A 272 16.48 -12.43 13.96
C GLY A 272 17.71 -12.84 14.79
N SER A 273 18.92 -12.50 14.33
CA SER A 273 20.08 -12.33 15.21
C SER A 273 19.82 -11.12 16.12
N SER A 274 19.06 -11.32 17.20
CA SER A 274 18.90 -10.28 18.23
C SER A 274 20.28 -10.01 18.84
N LEU A 275 20.99 -9.03 18.28
CA LEU A 275 21.85 -8.21 19.10
C LEU A 275 20.90 -7.48 20.05
N ALA A 276 21.06 -7.74 21.34
CA ALA A 276 20.47 -6.93 22.39
C ALA A 276 20.62 -5.46 21.97
N LEU A 277 19.49 -4.76 21.79
CA LEU A 277 19.55 -3.30 21.70
C LEU A 277 20.27 -2.84 22.97
N PRO A 278 21.27 -1.94 22.88
CA PRO A 278 21.94 -1.45 24.07
C PRO A 278 20.87 -0.90 25.00
N THR A 279 20.80 -1.46 26.20
CA THR A 279 20.08 -0.84 27.31
C THR A 279 20.68 0.54 27.47
N LEU A 280 19.86 1.55 27.22
CA LEU A 280 20.16 2.91 27.65
C LEU A 280 19.95 2.90 29.17
N ASP A 281 21.04 2.70 29.90
CA ASP A 281 21.14 3.14 31.29
C ASP A 281 21.04 4.67 31.36
#